data_AF-A0A936GZK8-F1
#
_entry.id   AF-A0A936GZK8-F1
#
_cell.length_a   1.000
_cell.length_b   1.000
_cell.length_c   1.000
_cell.angle_alpha   90.00
_cell.angle_beta   90.00
_cell.angle_gamma   90.00
#
_symmetry.space_group_name_H-M   'P 1'
#
loop_
_entity.id
_entity.type
_entity.pdbx_description
1 polymer ?
#
loop_
_entity_poly.entity_id
_entity_poly.type
_entity_poly.pdbx_seq_one_letter_code
_entity_poly.pdbx_strand_id
1 'polypeptide(L)'
;MMKAKIYQITIAYFLLGWAATTKGQVQNLDAYLWEYRKPITEDIVVISTHPLHVYVDSLLSGYPWRPLSLRYADQLSESYFIYQEPAAILSVLAWAWPHMSPQMQARAKDIVSQLMQDEVQAPWANHPVDRSYGRQSELFPVNTDWNIDSPFGNFRPTIQTVYHFWHFAYRSNDSLLVTQYYDNIKEWYNSRAHENHWDSGNLYGTYGAHIGMARLAEWVGDETQMEVSRTKLSHQLNHGLDLSLVDSFAYYGTRGWDAPYPNNWDGPYGERKDGYIHRGHIFLHLTPEVGRYISDHENLKAQVLQRHRSGKKMFPLWWLNHSPYFSRWTGDEGIGLSPEMFGMVVPLDLWVENLNNEEVGNYFRGTPHGKADLYWLTSYVQWLEDQFPNEWVDVRQTTFLSSAIDAISNENKLSLDPNPASQLVTLKWDKTISVDQILIWDSGQKLVKTISVIDYPGIAVIQVENWLPGWYHLTLMKESITVGSGKFIKM
;
A
#
# COMPACT_ATOMS: atom_id res chain seq x y z
N MET A 1 -57.15 8.91 5.08
CA MET A 1 -57.19 9.19 3.62
C MET A 1 -56.30 10.40 3.32
N MET A 2 -55.02 10.14 3.09
CA MET A 2 -54.01 11.12 2.70
C MET A 2 -54.10 11.39 1.19
N LYS A 3 -54.24 12.65 0.78
CA LYS A 3 -54.01 13.06 -0.61
C LYS A 3 -52.54 13.47 -0.76
N ALA A 4 -51.76 12.61 -1.40
CA ALA A 4 -50.39 12.85 -1.79
C ALA A 4 -50.32 13.98 -2.83
N LYS A 5 -49.55 15.04 -2.53
CA LYS A 5 -49.08 16.00 -3.52
C LYS A 5 -47.83 15.41 -4.16
N ILE A 6 -47.99 14.95 -5.40
CA ILE A 6 -46.90 14.55 -6.29
C ILE A 6 -46.16 15.84 -6.68
N TYR A 7 -44.95 16.01 -6.16
CA TYR A 7 -43.99 16.98 -6.71
C TYR A 7 -43.41 16.37 -7.98
N GLN A 8 -43.95 16.76 -9.13
CA GLN A 8 -43.26 16.60 -10.41
C GLN A 8 -42.12 17.64 -10.45
N ILE A 9 -40.95 17.24 -9.99
CA ILE A 9 -39.70 17.90 -10.38
C ILE A 9 -39.42 17.42 -11.79
N THR A 10 -39.89 18.18 -12.76
CA THR A 10 -39.44 18.10 -14.15
C THR A 10 -37.96 18.48 -14.16
N ILE A 11 -37.09 17.47 -14.13
CA ILE A 11 -35.68 17.63 -14.46
C ILE A 11 -35.64 18.02 -15.93
N ALA A 12 -35.67 19.34 -16.17
CA ALA A 12 -35.29 19.89 -17.44
C ALA A 12 -33.83 19.50 -17.65
N TYR A 13 -33.60 18.57 -18.59
CA TYR A 13 -32.31 18.34 -19.22
C TYR A 13 -31.82 19.68 -19.77
N PHE A 14 -31.08 20.43 -18.96
CA PHE A 14 -30.20 21.46 -19.46
C PHE A 14 -29.08 20.73 -20.19
N LEU A 15 -29.34 20.47 -21.48
CA LEU A 15 -28.34 20.43 -22.54
C LEU A 15 -27.67 21.81 -22.60
N LEU A 16 -26.93 22.17 -21.55
CA LEU A 16 -25.82 23.08 -21.71
C LEU A 16 -24.83 22.30 -22.56
N GLY A 17 -24.76 22.68 -23.84
CA GLY A 17 -23.61 22.40 -24.67
C GLY A 17 -22.39 22.98 -23.97
N TRP A 18 -21.79 22.17 -23.10
CA TRP A 18 -20.37 22.28 -22.83
C TRP A 18 -19.75 22.12 -24.21
N ALA A 19 -19.18 23.21 -24.73
CA ALA A 19 -18.10 23.06 -25.67
C ALA A 19 -17.16 22.05 -25.01
N ALA A 20 -17.15 20.82 -25.53
CA ALA A 20 -16.17 19.84 -25.19
C ALA A 20 -14.86 20.50 -25.60
N THR A 21 -14.23 21.22 -24.67
CA THR A 21 -12.79 21.25 -24.63
C THR A 21 -12.43 19.79 -24.70
N THR A 22 -11.87 19.38 -25.83
CA THR A 22 -11.32 18.06 -26.03
C THR A 22 -10.18 17.94 -25.02
N LYS A 23 -10.55 17.69 -23.75
CA LYS A 23 -9.64 17.25 -22.71
C LYS A 23 -9.00 15.99 -23.30
N GLY A 24 -7.67 15.98 -23.35
CA GLY A 24 -6.91 14.95 -24.04
C GLY A 24 -7.39 13.57 -23.62
N GLN A 25 -7.41 12.60 -24.52
CA GLN A 25 -7.64 11.21 -24.12
C GLN A 25 -6.38 10.65 -23.50
N VAL A 26 -6.55 9.77 -22.51
CA VAL A 26 -5.43 9.03 -21.91
C VAL A 26 -4.78 8.16 -22.99
N GLN A 27 -3.54 8.48 -23.37
CA GLN A 27 -2.84 7.81 -24.49
C GLN A 27 -2.07 6.55 -24.06
N ASN A 28 -1.81 6.36 -22.77
CA ASN A 28 -0.94 5.29 -22.26
C ASN A 28 -1.62 4.43 -21.18
N LEU A 29 -2.81 3.91 -21.47
CA LEU A 29 -3.56 3.08 -20.53
C LEU A 29 -2.76 1.85 -20.06
N ASP A 30 -2.05 1.20 -20.98
CA ASP A 30 -1.33 -0.04 -20.68
C ASP A 30 -0.18 0.18 -19.70
N ALA A 31 0.52 1.33 -19.72
CA ALA A 31 1.52 1.61 -18.68
C ALA A 31 0.89 1.75 -17.29
N TYR A 32 -0.26 2.42 -17.16
CA TYR A 32 -0.93 2.54 -15.87
C TYR A 32 -1.58 1.23 -15.42
N LEU A 33 -1.94 0.36 -16.35
CA LEU A 33 -2.57 -0.93 -16.06
C LEU A 33 -1.56 -2.03 -15.75
N TRP A 34 -0.44 -2.11 -16.47
CA TRP A 34 0.46 -3.27 -16.43
C TRP A 34 1.82 -2.96 -15.83
N GLU A 35 2.26 -1.71 -15.84
CA GLU A 35 3.54 -1.38 -15.23
C GLU A 35 3.38 -1.18 -13.71
N TYR A 36 4.31 -1.76 -12.96
CA TYR A 36 4.41 -1.59 -11.51
C TYR A 36 5.79 -1.07 -11.15
N ARG A 37 5.83 -0.17 -10.16
CA ARG A 37 7.07 0.39 -9.64
C ARG A 37 7.76 -0.62 -8.72
N LYS A 38 8.77 -1.31 -9.24
CA LYS A 38 9.53 -2.35 -8.55
C LYS A 38 10.93 -1.83 -8.19
N PRO A 39 11.43 -2.04 -6.95
CA PRO A 39 12.82 -1.73 -6.65
C PRO A 39 13.78 -2.64 -7.44
N ILE A 40 14.86 -2.08 -7.99
CA ILE A 40 15.84 -2.77 -8.86
C ILE A 40 16.70 -3.76 -8.06
N THR A 41 16.85 -3.56 -6.75
CA THR A 41 17.72 -4.41 -5.92
C THR A 41 16.99 -5.65 -5.38
N GLU A 42 17.68 -6.79 -5.35
CA GLU A 42 17.26 -7.97 -4.59
C GLU A 42 17.51 -7.81 -3.07
N ASP A 43 18.20 -6.74 -2.65
CA ASP A 43 18.63 -6.47 -1.27
C ASP A 43 17.55 -5.75 -0.42
N ILE A 44 16.26 -6.00 -0.67
CA ILE A 44 15.12 -5.32 0.00
C ILE A 44 14.91 -5.82 1.45
N VAL A 45 15.77 -6.69 2.01
CA VAL A 45 15.57 -7.21 3.38
C VAL A 45 16.01 -6.18 4.43
N VAL A 46 15.15 -5.18 4.68
CA VAL A 46 15.44 -4.07 5.61
C VAL A 46 14.77 -4.24 6.97
N ILE A 47 13.65 -4.95 7.10
CA ILE A 47 12.86 -4.88 8.34
C ILE A 47 13.58 -5.49 9.54
N SER A 48 14.22 -6.65 9.43
CA SER A 48 14.77 -7.37 10.61
C SER A 48 15.81 -6.57 11.41
N THR A 49 16.49 -5.61 10.78
CA THR A 49 17.48 -4.72 11.42
C THR A 49 16.95 -3.30 11.63
N HIS A 50 15.79 -2.95 11.05
CA HIS A 50 15.19 -1.63 11.13
C HIS A 50 14.15 -1.53 12.25
N PRO A 51 13.97 -0.39 12.94
CA PRO A 51 12.94 -0.23 13.98
C PRO A 51 11.51 -0.59 13.54
N LEU A 52 11.26 -0.61 12.22
CA LEU A 52 9.99 -1.03 11.64
C LEU A 52 9.59 -2.48 12.03
N HIS A 53 10.53 -3.39 12.30
CA HIS A 53 10.16 -4.77 12.69
C HIS A 53 9.30 -4.81 13.93
N VAL A 54 9.54 -3.92 14.90
CA VAL A 54 8.77 -3.88 16.14
C VAL A 54 7.30 -3.57 15.85
N TYR A 55 7.04 -2.65 14.92
CA TYR A 55 5.68 -2.27 14.56
C TYR A 55 4.98 -3.34 13.71
N VAL A 56 5.69 -3.94 12.77
CA VAL A 56 5.15 -5.04 11.94
C VAL A 56 4.91 -6.29 12.79
N ASP A 57 5.82 -6.64 13.69
CA ASP A 57 5.62 -7.75 14.64
C ASP A 57 4.40 -7.52 15.55
N SER A 58 4.28 -6.30 16.09
CA SER A 58 3.10 -5.89 16.84
C SER A 58 1.83 -6.08 16.00
N LEU A 59 1.81 -5.58 14.77
CA LEU A 59 0.67 -5.74 13.85
C LEU A 59 0.31 -7.22 13.63
N LEU A 60 1.29 -8.09 13.38
CA LEU A 60 1.07 -9.52 13.12
C LEU A 60 0.62 -10.31 14.36
N SER A 61 1.14 -9.97 15.54
CA SER A 61 0.84 -10.67 16.80
C SER A 61 -0.51 -10.26 17.40
N GLY A 62 -0.99 -9.06 17.10
CA GLY A 62 -2.25 -8.55 17.62
C GLY A 62 -3.49 -8.77 16.73
N TYR A 63 -3.34 -9.29 15.52
CA TYR A 63 -4.48 -9.61 14.64
C TYR A 63 -5.49 -10.59 15.32
N PRO A 64 -6.81 -10.42 15.13
CA PRO A 64 -7.47 -9.32 14.40
C PRO A 64 -7.52 -8.02 15.20
N TRP A 65 -7.40 -6.89 14.50
CA TRP A 65 -7.43 -5.55 15.10
C TRP A 65 -8.80 -4.91 14.94
N ARG A 66 -9.19 -4.20 16.00
CA ARG A 66 -10.33 -3.31 16.04
C ARG A 66 -10.07 -2.02 15.26
N PRO A 67 -11.10 -1.43 14.62
CA PRO A 67 -11.03 -0.06 14.12
C PRO A 67 -10.45 0.89 15.19
N LEU A 68 -9.47 1.71 14.80
CA LEU A 68 -8.75 2.58 15.74
C LEU A 68 -9.64 3.74 16.17
N SER A 69 -9.87 3.89 17.47
CA SER A 69 -10.55 5.05 18.04
C SER A 69 -9.60 6.23 18.12
N LEU A 70 -10.01 7.37 17.57
CA LEU A 70 -9.32 8.64 17.70
C LEU A 70 -10.18 9.61 18.49
N ARG A 71 -9.53 10.34 19.39
CA ARG A 71 -10.17 11.33 20.27
C ARG A 71 -9.31 12.58 20.23
N TYR A 72 -9.85 13.61 19.59
CA TYR A 72 -9.24 14.93 19.54
C TYR A 72 -10.14 15.89 20.33
N ALA A 73 -9.51 16.77 21.11
CA ALA A 73 -10.17 17.76 21.97
C ALA A 73 -11.17 17.18 23.00
N ASP A 74 -11.84 18.08 23.70
CA ASP A 74 -12.73 17.88 24.86
C ASP A 74 -14.20 17.57 24.47
N GLN A 75 -14.44 17.26 23.20
CA GLN A 75 -15.75 16.84 22.69
C GLN A 75 -16.04 15.37 23.01
N LEU A 76 -16.79 15.15 24.09
CA LEU A 76 -17.25 13.82 24.50
C LEU A 76 -18.12 13.12 23.44
N SER A 77 -18.77 13.89 22.56
CA SER A 77 -19.69 13.40 21.53
C SER A 77 -19.06 13.18 20.15
N GLU A 78 -17.76 13.39 19.96
CA GLU A 78 -17.13 13.37 18.62
C GLU A 78 -15.93 12.41 18.53
N SER A 79 -16.10 11.16 18.99
CA SER A 79 -15.10 10.11 18.71
C SER A 79 -15.17 9.66 17.25
N TYR A 80 -14.00 9.34 16.71
CA TYR A 80 -13.81 8.95 15.32
C TYR A 80 -13.20 7.55 15.25
N PHE A 81 -13.64 6.75 14.27
CA PHE A 81 -13.08 5.42 14.04
C PHE A 81 -12.50 5.37 12.64
N ILE A 82 -11.26 4.89 12.53
CA ILE A 82 -10.63 4.57 11.25
C ILE A 82 -10.36 3.09 11.12
N TYR A 83 -10.10 2.65 9.89
CA TYR A 83 -9.93 1.24 9.53
C TYR A 83 -11.23 0.45 9.73
N GLN A 84 -12.36 1.09 9.40
CA GLN A 84 -13.65 0.41 9.31
C GLN A 84 -13.86 -0.26 7.94
N GLU A 85 -12.93 -0.07 7.01
CA GLU A 85 -12.81 -0.82 5.77
C GLU A 85 -12.30 -2.25 6.05
N PRO A 86 -13.05 -3.29 5.66
CA PRO A 86 -12.57 -4.67 5.76
C PRO A 86 -11.24 -4.85 5.01
N ALA A 87 -10.39 -5.73 5.55
CA ALA A 87 -9.11 -6.12 4.97
C ALA A 87 -8.12 -4.97 4.71
N ALA A 88 -8.27 -3.81 5.38
CA ALA A 88 -7.34 -2.69 5.30
C ALA A 88 -5.88 -3.10 5.60
N ILE A 89 -5.68 -4.12 6.45
CA ILE A 89 -4.36 -4.67 6.81
C ILE A 89 -3.57 -5.18 5.60
N LEU A 90 -4.24 -5.63 4.52
CA LEU A 90 -3.58 -6.14 3.32
C LEU A 90 -2.61 -5.13 2.71
N SER A 91 -2.93 -3.83 2.79
CA SER A 91 -2.05 -2.77 2.29
C SER A 91 -0.67 -2.83 2.95
N VAL A 92 -0.63 -2.86 4.29
CA VAL A 92 0.62 -2.94 5.05
C VAL A 92 1.34 -4.26 4.76
N LEU A 93 0.62 -5.39 4.75
CA LEU A 93 1.23 -6.70 4.53
C LEU A 93 1.86 -6.81 3.14
N ALA A 94 1.20 -6.27 2.11
CA ALA A 94 1.73 -6.27 0.75
C ALA A 94 3.02 -5.44 0.66
N TRP A 95 2.99 -4.20 1.16
CA TRP A 95 4.18 -3.34 1.14
C TRP A 95 5.32 -3.92 1.99
N ALA A 96 5.04 -4.42 3.19
CA ALA A 96 6.08 -4.92 4.09
C ALA A 96 6.64 -6.29 3.68
N TRP A 97 5.91 -7.09 2.88
CA TRP A 97 6.27 -8.45 2.50
C TRP A 97 7.76 -8.67 2.14
N PRO A 98 8.36 -7.96 1.16
CA PRO A 98 9.74 -8.22 0.76
C PRO A 98 10.77 -7.93 1.84
N HIS A 99 10.40 -7.14 2.84
CA HIS A 99 11.30 -6.76 3.92
C HIS A 99 11.20 -7.69 5.14
N MET A 100 10.09 -8.43 5.27
CA MET A 100 9.81 -9.31 6.41
C MET A 100 10.81 -10.47 6.51
N SER A 101 11.10 -10.92 7.73
CA SER A 101 11.80 -12.19 7.95
C SER A 101 10.95 -13.37 7.48
N PRO A 102 11.53 -14.55 7.20
CA PRO A 102 10.77 -15.73 6.82
C PRO A 102 9.66 -16.10 7.81
N GLN A 103 9.90 -15.92 9.12
CA GLN A 103 8.90 -16.18 10.16
C GLN A 103 7.74 -15.19 10.09
N MET A 104 8.03 -13.91 9.85
CA MET A 104 7.00 -12.88 9.66
C MET A 104 6.22 -13.10 8.36
N GLN A 105 6.87 -13.51 7.28
CA GLN A 105 6.21 -13.87 6.01
C GLN A 105 5.25 -15.05 6.19
N ALA A 106 5.67 -16.11 6.89
CA ALA A 106 4.79 -17.24 7.21
C ALA A 106 3.58 -16.78 8.03
N ARG A 107 3.82 -15.96 9.07
CA ARG A 107 2.73 -15.40 9.89
C ARG A 107 1.80 -14.49 9.08
N ALA A 108 2.33 -13.68 8.16
CA ALA A 108 1.55 -12.84 7.28
C ALA A 108 0.65 -13.68 6.36
N LYS A 109 1.16 -14.78 5.79
CA LYS A 109 0.35 -15.73 5.00
C LYS A 109 -0.77 -16.35 5.84
N ASP A 110 -0.48 -16.76 7.07
CA ASP A 110 -1.50 -17.30 7.99
C ASP A 110 -2.61 -16.27 8.28
N ILE A 111 -2.23 -15.00 8.49
CA ILE A 111 -3.18 -13.90 8.71
C ILE A 111 -4.00 -13.64 7.46
N VAL A 112 -3.40 -13.62 6.27
CA VAL A 112 -4.15 -13.42 5.02
C VAL A 112 -5.12 -14.57 4.79
N SER A 113 -4.73 -15.81 5.07
CA SER A 113 -5.64 -16.97 5.01
C SER A 113 -6.81 -16.84 5.98
N GLN A 114 -6.55 -16.45 7.24
CA GLN A 114 -7.59 -16.17 8.24
C GLN A 114 -8.51 -15.02 7.79
N LEU A 115 -7.92 -13.95 7.25
CA LEU A 115 -8.64 -12.77 6.77
C LEU A 115 -9.62 -13.12 5.64
N MET A 116 -9.22 -13.98 4.69
CA MET A 116 -10.12 -14.40 3.61
C MET A 116 -11.27 -15.29 4.09
N GLN A 117 -11.18 -15.88 5.28
CA GLN A 117 -12.23 -16.72 5.87
C GLN A 117 -13.06 -15.97 6.92
N ASP A 118 -12.68 -14.74 7.27
CA ASP A 118 -13.30 -13.95 8.31
C ASP A 118 -14.55 -13.23 7.77
N GLU A 119 -15.72 -13.58 8.30
CA GLU A 119 -17.01 -12.98 7.89
C GLU A 119 -17.11 -11.46 8.15
N VAL A 120 -16.25 -10.92 9.02
CA VAL A 120 -16.24 -9.50 9.40
C VAL A 120 -15.14 -8.73 8.67
N GLN A 121 -13.97 -9.34 8.48
CA GLN A 121 -12.79 -8.63 7.94
C GLN A 121 -12.42 -9.03 6.50
N ALA A 122 -13.03 -10.06 5.90
CA ALA A 122 -12.74 -10.41 4.51
C ALA A 122 -12.97 -9.22 3.56
N PRO A 123 -12.26 -9.14 2.41
CA PRO A 123 -12.44 -8.06 1.44
C PRO A 123 -13.89 -7.82 1.00
N TRP A 124 -14.69 -8.89 0.97
CA TRP A 124 -16.11 -8.87 0.59
C TRP A 124 -17.08 -8.82 1.79
N ALA A 125 -16.58 -8.64 3.01
CA ALA A 125 -17.42 -8.55 4.20
C ALA A 125 -18.28 -7.28 4.20
N ASN A 126 -19.27 -7.27 5.11
CA ASN A 126 -20.10 -6.10 5.32
C ASN A 126 -19.25 -4.93 5.86
N HIS A 127 -19.60 -3.73 5.39
CA HIS A 127 -18.95 -2.48 5.78
C HIS A 127 -20.00 -1.53 6.35
N PRO A 128 -19.68 -0.77 7.43
CA PRO A 128 -18.39 -0.73 8.13
C PRO A 128 -18.15 -1.94 9.05
N VAL A 129 -16.88 -2.27 9.28
CA VAL A 129 -16.47 -3.23 10.32
C VAL A 129 -16.97 -2.75 11.68
N ASP A 130 -17.52 -3.69 12.46
CA ASP A 130 -18.00 -3.44 13.82
C ASP A 130 -16.86 -2.89 14.68
N ARG A 131 -17.13 -1.78 15.37
CA ARG A 131 -16.15 -1.08 16.19
C ARG A 131 -15.68 -1.91 17.38
N SER A 132 -16.35 -2.98 17.76
CA SER A 132 -15.95 -3.87 18.86
C SER A 132 -15.20 -5.12 18.39
N TYR A 133 -15.11 -5.35 17.08
CA TYR A 133 -14.51 -6.57 16.53
C TYR A 133 -12.98 -6.52 16.58
N GLY A 134 -12.35 -7.44 17.31
CA GLY A 134 -10.89 -7.56 17.39
C GLY A 134 -10.27 -6.87 18.60
N ARG A 135 -8.93 -6.80 18.62
CA ARG A 135 -8.15 -6.23 19.73
C ARG A 135 -8.01 -4.72 19.58
N GLN A 136 -8.03 -4.00 20.70
CA GLN A 136 -7.78 -2.55 20.75
C GLN A 136 -6.39 -2.21 20.21
N SER A 137 -6.35 -1.33 19.22
CA SER A 137 -5.12 -0.89 18.53
C SER A 137 -4.52 0.38 19.14
N GLU A 138 -5.21 1.02 20.08
CA GLU A 138 -4.76 2.23 20.77
C GLU A 138 -3.49 1.98 21.61
N LEU A 139 -2.59 2.97 21.66
CA LEU A 139 -1.45 2.93 22.59
C LEU A 139 -1.91 3.05 24.06
N PHE A 140 -2.95 3.85 24.28
CA PHE A 140 -3.55 4.10 25.59
C PHE A 140 -5.06 3.80 25.52
N PRO A 141 -5.44 2.52 25.66
CA PRO A 141 -6.84 2.14 25.55
C PRO A 141 -7.65 2.74 26.70
N VAL A 142 -8.90 3.03 26.37
CA VAL A 142 -9.88 3.64 27.27
C VAL A 142 -11.03 2.65 27.46
N ASN A 143 -11.63 2.66 28.65
CA ASN A 143 -12.63 1.67 29.05
C ASN A 143 -14.03 1.93 28.49
N THR A 144 -14.23 3.08 27.84
CA THR A 144 -15.53 3.50 27.33
C THR A 144 -15.39 4.12 25.95
N ASP A 145 -16.16 3.61 25.00
CA ASP A 145 -16.31 4.21 23.67
C ASP A 145 -17.42 5.25 23.69
N TRP A 146 -17.10 6.46 23.23
CA TRP A 146 -18.10 7.49 22.99
C TRP A 146 -18.44 7.54 21.51
N ASN A 147 -19.60 8.10 21.17
CA ASN A 147 -20.05 8.33 19.79
C ASN A 147 -20.01 7.09 18.88
N ILE A 148 -20.40 5.93 19.40
CA ILE A 148 -20.52 4.68 18.63
C ILE A 148 -21.49 4.78 17.44
N ASP A 149 -22.35 5.80 17.42
CA ASP A 149 -23.37 6.02 16.39
C ASP A 149 -22.93 6.97 15.27
N SER A 150 -21.68 7.47 15.28
CA SER A 150 -21.18 8.34 14.22
C SER A 150 -21.40 7.71 12.84
N PRO A 151 -22.07 8.37 11.88
CA PRO A 151 -22.23 7.85 10.52
C PRO A 151 -20.95 7.98 9.70
N PHE A 152 -19.91 8.59 10.27
CA PHE A 152 -18.59 8.65 9.66
C PHE A 152 -18.08 7.22 9.41
N GLY A 153 -17.65 6.95 8.17
CA GLY A 153 -17.23 5.61 7.77
C GLY A 153 -18.23 4.90 6.86
N ASN A 154 -19.55 5.12 7.00
CA ASN A 154 -20.57 4.26 6.38
C ASN A 154 -20.49 4.12 4.85
N PHE A 155 -20.01 5.17 4.17
CA PHE A 155 -19.92 5.21 2.71
C PHE A 155 -18.49 5.26 2.19
N ARG A 156 -17.49 5.09 3.08
CA ARG A 156 -16.09 5.09 2.64
C ARG A 156 -15.88 3.98 1.60
N PRO A 157 -15.09 4.24 0.54
CA PRO A 157 -14.83 3.22 -0.45
C PRO A 157 -14.08 2.06 0.20
N THR A 158 -14.47 0.85 -0.14
CA THR A 158 -13.78 -0.39 0.26
C THR A 158 -13.11 -1.07 -0.93
N ILE A 159 -13.44 -0.65 -2.15
CA ILE A 159 -13.07 -1.34 -3.40
C ILE A 159 -11.56 -1.38 -3.65
N GLN A 160 -10.79 -0.43 -3.09
CA GLN A 160 -9.32 -0.42 -3.13
C GLN A 160 -8.70 -1.72 -2.60
N THR A 161 -9.41 -2.47 -1.75
CA THR A 161 -8.93 -3.75 -1.22
C THR A 161 -8.66 -4.78 -2.32
N VAL A 162 -9.30 -4.68 -3.51
CA VAL A 162 -8.94 -5.54 -4.65
C VAL A 162 -7.48 -5.33 -5.07
N TYR A 163 -7.01 -4.08 -5.10
CA TYR A 163 -5.61 -3.79 -5.37
C TYR A 163 -4.71 -4.35 -4.29
N HIS A 164 -5.07 -4.16 -3.00
CA HIS A 164 -4.24 -4.66 -1.89
C HIS A 164 -4.12 -6.19 -1.92
N PHE A 165 -5.19 -6.91 -2.28
CA PHE A 165 -5.16 -8.37 -2.44
C PHE A 165 -4.24 -8.77 -3.60
N TRP A 166 -4.44 -8.18 -4.79
CA TRP A 166 -3.55 -8.40 -5.94
C TRP A 166 -2.08 -8.13 -5.57
N HIS A 167 -1.84 -7.00 -4.91
CA HIS A 167 -0.51 -6.53 -4.55
C HIS A 167 0.18 -7.48 -3.57
N PHE A 168 -0.53 -7.97 -2.56
CA PHE A 168 -0.03 -9.00 -1.67
C PHE A 168 0.29 -10.29 -2.43
N ALA A 169 -0.63 -10.78 -3.26
CA ALA A 169 -0.44 -12.01 -4.03
C ALA A 169 0.75 -11.91 -4.99
N TYR A 170 0.89 -10.79 -5.71
CA TYR A 170 2.00 -10.53 -6.63
C TYR A 170 3.34 -10.51 -5.88
N ARG A 171 3.40 -9.81 -4.75
CA ARG A 171 4.63 -9.69 -3.96
C ARG A 171 5.04 -10.98 -3.25
N SER A 172 4.06 -11.76 -2.80
CA SER A 172 4.27 -13.06 -2.17
C SER A 172 4.34 -14.24 -3.13
N ASN A 173 4.13 -13.97 -4.43
CA ASN A 173 4.02 -14.97 -5.49
C ASN A 173 3.01 -16.09 -5.15
N ASP A 174 1.90 -15.73 -4.51
CA ASP A 174 0.90 -16.70 -4.01
C ASP A 174 -0.25 -16.89 -4.99
N SER A 175 0.02 -17.63 -6.06
CA SER A 175 -0.98 -17.94 -7.09
C SER A 175 -2.14 -18.77 -6.56
N LEU A 176 -1.89 -19.63 -5.56
CA LEU A 176 -2.93 -20.47 -4.95
C LEU A 176 -3.97 -19.61 -4.24
N LEU A 177 -3.54 -18.61 -3.48
CA LEU A 177 -4.42 -17.63 -2.85
C LEU A 177 -5.34 -16.96 -3.88
N VAL A 178 -4.78 -16.54 -5.03
CA VAL A 178 -5.56 -15.93 -6.12
C VAL A 178 -6.60 -16.91 -6.65
N THR A 179 -6.19 -18.11 -7.09
CA THR A 179 -7.12 -19.11 -7.65
C THR A 179 -8.22 -19.48 -6.68
N GLN A 180 -7.93 -19.57 -5.38
CA GLN A 180 -8.91 -19.96 -4.36
C GLN A 180 -10.02 -18.91 -4.15
N TYR A 181 -9.68 -17.62 -4.18
CA TYR A 181 -10.63 -16.55 -3.81
C TYR A 181 -11.03 -15.63 -4.98
N TYR A 182 -10.55 -15.90 -6.19
CA TYR A 182 -10.81 -15.07 -7.37
C TYR A 182 -12.30 -14.83 -7.61
N ASP A 183 -13.13 -15.87 -7.59
CA ASP A 183 -14.56 -15.72 -7.92
C ASP A 183 -15.31 -14.88 -6.87
N ASN A 184 -14.99 -15.03 -5.57
CA ASN A 184 -15.54 -14.18 -4.51
C ASN A 184 -15.17 -12.71 -4.74
N ILE A 185 -13.91 -12.43 -5.09
CA ILE A 185 -13.41 -11.08 -5.34
C ILE A 185 -14.08 -10.50 -6.59
N LYS A 186 -14.19 -11.28 -7.67
CA LYS A 186 -14.82 -10.88 -8.93
C LYS A 186 -16.30 -10.52 -8.73
N GLU A 187 -17.06 -11.39 -8.05
CA GLU A 187 -18.48 -11.15 -7.78
C GLU A 187 -18.66 -9.87 -6.96
N TRP A 188 -17.89 -9.71 -5.88
CA TRP A 188 -17.93 -8.53 -5.05
C TRP A 188 -17.52 -7.26 -5.80
N TYR A 189 -16.42 -7.29 -6.55
CA TYR A 189 -15.97 -6.17 -7.38
C TYR A 189 -17.08 -5.74 -8.37
N ASN A 190 -17.69 -6.70 -9.08
CA ASN A 190 -18.73 -6.39 -10.06
C ASN A 190 -20.00 -5.80 -9.39
N SER A 191 -20.30 -6.18 -8.15
CA SER A 191 -21.38 -5.56 -7.36
C SER A 191 -21.12 -4.09 -6.97
N ARG A 192 -19.83 -3.68 -6.93
CA ARG A 192 -19.36 -2.37 -6.44
C ARG A 192 -18.81 -1.45 -7.53
N ALA A 193 -18.60 -1.98 -8.74
CA ALA A 193 -18.04 -1.28 -9.89
C ALA A 193 -19.07 -1.22 -11.03
N HIS A 194 -20.34 -0.93 -10.74
CA HIS A 194 -21.41 -1.06 -11.73
C HIS A 194 -21.63 0.25 -12.53
N GLU A 195 -21.66 0.15 -13.86
CA GLU A 195 -21.61 1.32 -14.79
C GLU A 195 -22.80 2.25 -14.67
N ASN A 196 -23.95 1.72 -14.25
CA ASN A 196 -25.18 2.50 -14.15
C ASN A 196 -25.47 2.97 -12.73
N HIS A 197 -24.71 2.52 -11.72
CA HIS A 197 -24.96 2.81 -10.31
C HIS A 197 -23.75 2.43 -9.44
N TRP A 198 -23.32 3.32 -8.53
CA TRP A 198 -22.34 3.00 -7.48
C TRP A 198 -21.05 2.38 -8.07
N ASP A 199 -20.23 3.18 -8.75
CA ASP A 199 -18.82 2.81 -8.95
C ASP A 199 -18.02 3.40 -7.79
N SER A 200 -17.63 2.55 -6.83
CA SER A 200 -16.75 2.96 -5.71
C SER A 200 -15.30 3.19 -6.12
N GLY A 201 -14.93 2.88 -7.37
CA GLY A 201 -13.60 3.05 -7.95
C GLY A 201 -13.40 4.40 -8.64
N ASN A 202 -14.13 5.44 -8.25
CA ASN A 202 -14.20 6.72 -8.97
C ASN A 202 -13.36 7.87 -8.36
N LEU A 203 -12.59 7.59 -7.30
CA LEU A 203 -11.59 8.51 -6.73
C LEU A 203 -10.17 8.05 -7.07
N TYR A 204 -9.19 8.96 -7.17
CA TYR A 204 -7.80 8.58 -7.49
C TYR A 204 -7.25 7.48 -6.57
N GLY A 205 -7.53 7.57 -5.27
CA GLY A 205 -7.16 6.55 -4.29
C GLY A 205 -7.83 5.19 -4.47
N THR A 206 -8.88 5.11 -5.29
CA THR A 206 -9.67 3.89 -5.54
C THR A 206 -9.52 3.36 -6.96
N TYR A 207 -8.91 4.11 -7.89
CA TYR A 207 -8.64 3.65 -9.25
C TYR A 207 -7.82 2.36 -9.29
N GLY A 208 -6.97 2.15 -8.29
CA GLY A 208 -6.21 0.92 -8.09
C GLY A 208 -7.08 -0.33 -8.10
N ALA A 209 -8.36 -0.27 -7.70
CA ALA A 209 -9.24 -1.42 -7.72
C ALA A 209 -9.41 -2.03 -9.13
N HIS A 210 -9.56 -1.18 -10.15
CA HIS A 210 -9.68 -1.62 -11.54
C HIS A 210 -8.36 -2.22 -12.05
N ILE A 211 -7.22 -1.66 -11.64
CA ILE A 211 -5.89 -2.20 -11.92
C ILE A 211 -5.73 -3.59 -11.29
N GLY A 212 -6.03 -3.71 -10.00
CA GLY A 212 -5.94 -4.96 -9.25
C GLY A 212 -6.84 -6.04 -9.85
N MET A 213 -8.10 -5.71 -10.19
CA MET A 213 -9.03 -6.66 -10.78
C MET A 213 -8.57 -7.14 -12.16
N ALA A 214 -8.10 -6.24 -13.03
CA ALA A 214 -7.59 -6.62 -14.34
C ALA A 214 -6.38 -7.56 -14.24
N ARG A 215 -5.46 -7.28 -13.30
CA ARG A 215 -4.27 -8.12 -13.07
C ARG A 215 -4.60 -9.46 -12.44
N LEU A 216 -5.59 -9.54 -11.55
CA LEU A 216 -6.10 -10.81 -11.04
C LEU A 216 -6.76 -11.64 -12.15
N ALA A 217 -7.57 -11.00 -12.99
CA ALA A 217 -8.23 -11.64 -14.13
C ALA A 217 -7.21 -12.20 -15.14
N GLU A 218 -6.16 -11.42 -15.45
CA GLU A 218 -5.03 -11.87 -16.26
C GLU A 218 -4.33 -13.10 -15.66
N TRP A 219 -4.07 -13.09 -14.34
CA TRP A 219 -3.41 -14.21 -13.66
C TRP A 219 -4.19 -15.52 -13.84
N VAL A 220 -5.52 -15.49 -13.77
CA VAL A 220 -6.37 -16.70 -13.90
C VAL A 220 -6.87 -16.96 -15.32
N GLY A 221 -6.52 -16.11 -16.30
CA GLY A 221 -6.95 -16.24 -17.69
C GLY A 221 -8.42 -15.85 -17.96
N ASP A 222 -9.02 -14.99 -17.15
CA ASP A 222 -10.38 -14.45 -17.35
C ASP A 222 -10.35 -13.20 -18.23
N GLU A 223 -10.23 -13.40 -19.54
CA GLU A 223 -10.12 -12.30 -20.52
C GLU A 223 -11.32 -11.33 -20.48
N THR A 224 -12.51 -11.85 -20.15
CA THR A 224 -13.74 -11.03 -20.07
C THR A 224 -13.65 -10.05 -18.91
N GLN A 225 -13.32 -10.54 -17.72
CA GLN A 225 -13.20 -9.67 -16.55
C GLN A 225 -12.02 -8.69 -16.65
N MET A 226 -10.92 -9.11 -17.31
CA MET A 226 -9.80 -8.23 -17.62
C MET A 226 -10.27 -7.02 -18.44
N GLU A 227 -10.99 -7.25 -19.55
CA GLU A 227 -11.46 -6.16 -20.42
C GLU A 227 -12.51 -5.27 -19.74
N VAL A 228 -13.41 -5.84 -18.94
CA VAL A 228 -14.36 -5.07 -18.10
C VAL A 228 -13.59 -4.11 -17.19
N SER A 229 -12.55 -4.60 -16.51
CA SER A 229 -11.77 -3.80 -15.57
C SER A 229 -10.91 -2.75 -16.28
N ARG A 230 -10.34 -3.10 -17.43
CA ARG A 230 -9.60 -2.18 -18.31
C ARG A 230 -10.47 -1.04 -18.82
N THR A 231 -11.69 -1.33 -19.28
CA THR A 231 -12.65 -0.32 -19.75
C THR A 231 -13.02 0.65 -18.62
N LYS A 232 -13.27 0.14 -17.40
CA LYS A 232 -13.56 0.97 -16.23
C LYS A 232 -12.38 1.86 -15.85
N LEU A 233 -11.16 1.32 -15.80
CA LEU A 233 -9.96 2.12 -15.56
C LEU A 233 -9.83 3.23 -16.61
N SER A 234 -9.97 2.91 -17.89
CA SER A 234 -9.92 3.89 -18.98
C SER A 234 -10.94 5.02 -18.78
N HIS A 235 -12.18 4.67 -18.43
CA HIS A 235 -13.23 5.65 -18.14
C HIS A 235 -12.84 6.56 -16.96
N GLN A 236 -12.40 5.98 -15.85
CA GLN A 236 -12.03 6.75 -14.66
C GLN A 236 -10.78 7.61 -14.87
N LEU A 237 -9.77 7.13 -15.58
CA LEU A 237 -8.59 7.94 -15.94
C LEU A 237 -8.95 9.11 -16.87
N ASN A 238 -9.95 8.97 -17.75
CA ASN A 238 -10.42 10.10 -18.56
C ASN A 238 -11.21 11.12 -17.72
N HIS A 239 -12.04 10.66 -16.79
CA HIS A 239 -12.70 11.54 -15.82
C HIS A 239 -11.71 12.25 -14.88
N GLY A 240 -10.65 11.54 -14.47
CA GLY A 240 -9.57 12.04 -13.62
C GLY A 240 -8.75 13.18 -14.23
N LEU A 241 -8.92 13.50 -15.52
CA LEU A 241 -8.33 14.72 -16.07
C LEU A 241 -9.03 16.00 -15.57
N ASP A 242 -10.18 15.85 -14.92
CA ASP A 242 -10.91 16.90 -14.24
C ASP A 242 -10.94 16.67 -12.72
N LEU A 243 -10.03 17.32 -12.01
CA LEU A 243 -9.98 17.24 -10.55
C LEU A 243 -11.30 17.66 -9.88
N SER A 244 -12.02 18.62 -10.47
CA SER A 244 -13.29 19.09 -9.91
C SER A 244 -14.41 18.07 -10.06
N LEU A 245 -14.39 17.27 -11.12
CA LEU A 245 -15.29 16.14 -11.30
C LEU A 245 -15.03 15.06 -10.23
N VAL A 246 -13.76 14.73 -9.97
CA VAL A 246 -13.40 13.75 -8.93
C VAL A 246 -13.81 14.24 -7.53
N ASP A 247 -13.65 15.52 -7.24
CA ASP A 247 -14.21 16.11 -6.00
C ASP A 247 -15.72 15.99 -5.94
N SER A 248 -16.42 16.20 -7.05
CA SER A 248 -17.87 16.09 -7.07
C SER A 248 -18.31 14.66 -6.72
N PHE A 249 -17.55 13.62 -7.11
CA PHE A 249 -17.81 12.25 -6.68
C PHE A 249 -17.57 12.05 -5.19
N ALA A 250 -16.50 12.64 -4.63
CA ALA A 250 -16.28 12.59 -3.18
C ALA A 250 -17.41 13.26 -2.39
N TYR A 251 -17.91 14.39 -2.90
CA TYR A 251 -18.89 15.26 -2.25
C TYR A 251 -20.34 14.77 -2.40
N TYR A 252 -20.76 14.40 -3.62
CA TYR A 252 -22.14 14.03 -3.95
C TYR A 252 -22.34 12.51 -4.03
N GLY A 253 -21.25 11.73 -4.09
CA GLY A 253 -21.35 10.32 -4.45
C GLY A 253 -21.86 10.16 -5.88
N THR A 254 -22.39 8.99 -6.19
CA THR A 254 -22.98 8.70 -7.51
C THR A 254 -24.49 8.93 -7.54
N ARG A 255 -25.14 8.97 -6.36
CA ARG A 255 -26.60 9.05 -6.17
C ARG A 255 -27.04 10.24 -5.32
N GLY A 256 -26.12 11.10 -4.88
CA GLY A 256 -26.42 12.28 -4.07
C GLY A 256 -26.50 12.02 -2.55
N TRP A 257 -26.55 10.76 -2.12
CA TRP A 257 -26.65 10.34 -0.71
C TRP A 257 -25.56 9.36 -0.29
N ASP A 258 -24.83 8.81 -1.25
CA ASP A 258 -23.77 7.82 -1.13
C ASP A 258 -22.38 8.42 -1.19
N ALA A 259 -22.27 9.72 -0.93
CA ALA A 259 -21.01 10.40 -0.94
C ALA A 259 -20.04 9.71 0.04
N PRO A 260 -18.86 9.27 -0.41
CA PRO A 260 -17.88 8.67 0.48
C PRO A 260 -17.41 9.67 1.53
N TYR A 261 -17.50 10.96 1.20
CA TYR A 261 -17.08 12.08 2.01
C TYR A 261 -18.15 13.20 1.93
N PRO A 262 -19.34 13.01 2.53
CA PRO A 262 -20.52 13.83 2.25
C PRO A 262 -20.36 15.30 2.64
N ASN A 263 -21.21 16.15 2.04
CA ASN A 263 -21.36 17.56 2.40
C ASN A 263 -22.40 17.82 3.51
N ASN A 264 -22.87 16.80 4.22
CA ASN A 264 -23.66 17.09 5.41
C ASN A 264 -22.77 17.76 6.47
N TRP A 265 -23.38 18.34 7.49
CA TRP A 265 -22.72 19.15 8.53
C TRP A 265 -21.47 18.49 9.14
N ASP A 266 -21.40 17.16 9.12
CA ASP A 266 -20.37 16.36 9.79
C ASP A 266 -19.37 15.65 8.84
N GLY A 267 -19.59 15.68 7.52
CA GLY A 267 -18.69 15.04 6.55
C GLY A 267 -17.48 15.92 6.19
N PRO A 268 -16.34 15.35 5.75
CA PRO A 268 -15.11 16.11 5.53
C PRO A 268 -15.22 17.13 4.39
N TYR A 269 -16.13 16.94 3.43
CA TYR A 269 -16.37 17.94 2.38
C TYR A 269 -17.54 18.87 2.71
N GLY A 270 -18.06 18.80 3.94
CA GLY A 270 -19.09 19.69 4.48
C GLY A 270 -18.67 21.15 4.48
N GLU A 271 -19.62 22.05 4.19
CA GLU A 271 -19.43 23.50 4.28
C GLU A 271 -18.89 23.94 5.64
N ARG A 272 -19.31 23.27 6.73
CA ARG A 272 -18.77 23.51 8.07
C ARG A 272 -17.24 23.28 8.08
N LYS A 273 -16.69 22.31 7.37
CA LYS A 273 -15.26 21.96 7.42
C LYS A 273 -14.43 22.64 6.34
N ASP A 274 -15.06 23.42 5.45
CA ASP A 274 -14.35 24.14 4.40
C ASP A 274 -13.35 25.16 4.98
N GLY A 275 -12.13 25.17 4.45
CA GLY A 275 -11.02 25.98 4.95
C GLY A 275 -10.43 25.53 6.30
N TYR A 276 -10.96 24.48 6.93
CA TYR A 276 -10.51 23.99 8.23
C TYR A 276 -9.96 22.56 8.21
N ILE A 277 -10.02 21.86 7.07
CA ILE A 277 -9.45 20.52 6.91
C ILE A 277 -8.69 20.36 5.61
N HIS A 278 -7.82 19.35 5.55
CA HIS A 278 -7.16 18.95 4.32
C HIS A 278 -8.12 18.17 3.41
N ARG A 279 -8.34 18.65 2.18
CA ARG A 279 -9.18 17.99 1.15
C ARG A 279 -8.42 16.91 0.36
N GLY A 280 -7.72 16.03 1.05
CA GLY A 280 -6.88 14.99 0.44
C GLY A 280 -7.56 13.64 0.23
N HIS A 281 -8.79 13.45 0.70
CA HIS A 281 -9.41 12.11 0.81
C HIS A 281 -9.61 11.41 -0.54
N ILE A 282 -9.70 12.16 -1.63
CA ILE A 282 -9.74 11.62 -3.01
C ILE A 282 -8.45 10.88 -3.39
N PHE A 283 -7.34 11.09 -2.67
CA PHE A 283 -6.05 10.44 -2.84
C PHE A 283 -5.78 9.34 -1.81
N LEU A 284 -6.70 9.11 -0.86
CA LEU A 284 -6.49 8.10 0.17
C LEU A 284 -6.45 6.71 -0.46
N HIS A 285 -5.37 5.95 -0.21
CA HIS A 285 -5.05 4.67 -0.87
C HIS A 285 -4.51 4.80 -2.32
N LEU A 286 -3.98 5.96 -2.70
CA LEU A 286 -3.28 6.13 -3.98
C LEU A 286 -2.27 4.99 -4.20
N THR A 287 -2.22 4.48 -5.43
CA THR A 287 -1.24 3.47 -5.86
C THR A 287 -0.15 4.14 -6.71
N PRO A 288 1.05 3.55 -6.84
CA PRO A 288 2.13 4.16 -7.62
C PRO A 288 1.74 4.41 -9.08
N GLU A 289 0.93 3.53 -9.68
CA GLU A 289 0.45 3.66 -11.06
C GLU A 289 -0.44 4.89 -11.24
N VAL A 290 -1.33 5.16 -10.27
CA VAL A 290 -2.18 6.36 -10.30
C VAL A 290 -1.35 7.60 -10.00
N GLY A 291 -0.35 7.51 -9.12
CA GLY A 291 0.64 8.57 -8.91
C GLY A 291 1.39 8.94 -10.20
N ARG A 292 1.85 7.94 -10.96
CA ARG A 292 2.46 8.14 -12.28
C ARG A 292 1.47 8.77 -13.26
N TYR A 293 0.24 8.27 -13.32
CA TYR A 293 -0.81 8.87 -14.15
C TYR A 293 -0.98 10.37 -13.84
N ILE A 294 -1.03 10.76 -12.56
CA ILE A 294 -1.10 12.19 -12.20
C ILE A 294 0.15 12.93 -12.68
N SER A 295 1.33 12.35 -12.47
CA SER A 295 2.62 12.92 -12.88
C SER A 295 2.76 13.14 -14.39
N ASP A 296 2.23 12.24 -15.21
CA ASP A 296 2.33 12.27 -16.67
C ASP A 296 1.41 13.34 -17.30
N HIS A 297 0.51 13.96 -16.53
CA HIS A 297 -0.44 14.97 -16.99
C HIS A 297 -0.20 16.33 -16.30
N GLU A 298 0.67 17.17 -16.88
CA GLU A 298 1.10 18.50 -16.36
C GLU A 298 -0.02 19.34 -15.72
N ASN A 299 -1.15 19.53 -16.43
CA ASN A 299 -2.26 20.34 -15.93
C ASN A 299 -2.96 19.73 -14.70
N LEU A 300 -3.09 18.40 -14.67
CA LEU A 300 -3.66 17.69 -13.54
C LEU A 300 -2.67 17.72 -12.37
N LYS A 301 -1.40 17.40 -12.61
CA LYS A 301 -0.31 17.49 -11.64
C LYS A 301 -0.28 18.84 -10.94
N ALA A 302 -0.33 19.94 -11.69
CA ALA A 302 -0.32 21.30 -11.14
C ALA A 302 -1.49 21.55 -10.17
N GLN A 303 -2.70 21.15 -10.54
CA GLN A 303 -3.90 21.29 -9.69
C GLN A 303 -3.81 20.43 -8.41
N VAL A 304 -3.35 19.18 -8.56
CA VAL A 304 -3.14 18.26 -7.44
C VAL A 304 -2.10 18.83 -6.47
N LEU A 305 -0.94 19.27 -6.97
CA LEU A 305 0.13 19.83 -6.14
C LEU A 305 -0.28 21.15 -5.47
N GLN A 306 -1.08 21.99 -6.14
CA GLN A 306 -1.61 23.22 -5.53
C GLN A 306 -2.47 22.89 -4.29
N ARG A 307 -3.39 21.93 -4.41
CA ARG A 307 -4.22 21.47 -3.30
C ARG A 307 -3.40 20.84 -2.18
N HIS A 308 -2.51 19.93 -2.56
CA HIS A 308 -1.64 19.18 -1.65
C HIS A 308 -0.80 20.12 -0.78
N ARG A 309 -0.06 21.03 -1.42
CA ARG A 309 0.79 22.02 -0.75
C ARG A 309 -0.01 23.01 0.09
N SER A 310 -1.21 23.40 -0.36
CA SER A 310 -2.12 24.23 0.45
C SER A 310 -2.53 23.54 1.75
N GLY A 311 -2.86 22.24 1.67
CA GLY A 311 -3.16 21.42 2.84
C GLY A 311 -1.99 21.29 3.82
N LYS A 312 -0.79 20.94 3.31
CA LYS A 312 0.43 20.87 4.13
C LYS A 312 0.78 22.21 4.77
N LYS A 313 0.52 23.33 4.08
CA LYS A 313 0.72 24.68 4.63
C LYS A 313 -0.25 25.00 5.77
N MET A 314 -1.50 24.53 5.68
CA MET A 314 -2.49 24.67 6.76
C MET A 314 -2.08 23.88 8.01
N PHE A 315 -1.43 22.74 7.82
CA PHE A 315 -1.02 21.83 8.88
C PHE A 315 0.48 21.49 8.81
N PRO A 316 1.39 22.41 9.23
CA PRO A 316 2.83 22.23 9.03
C PRO A 316 3.45 21.06 9.80
N LEU A 317 2.76 20.58 10.85
CA LEU A 317 3.19 19.48 11.70
C LEU A 317 2.30 18.24 11.52
N TRP A 318 1.67 18.07 10.36
CA TRP A 318 0.63 17.05 10.12
C TRP A 318 1.04 15.61 10.44
N TRP A 319 2.35 15.35 10.46
CA TRP A 319 2.99 14.07 10.72
C TRP A 319 3.27 13.82 12.22
N LEU A 320 3.10 14.84 13.08
CA LEU A 320 3.21 14.73 14.53
C LEU A 320 1.84 14.44 15.14
N ASN A 321 1.75 13.31 15.85
CA ASN A 321 0.55 12.92 16.59
C ASN A 321 0.14 14.01 17.61
N HIS A 322 -1.17 14.29 17.67
CA HIS A 322 -1.80 15.26 18.59
C HIS A 322 -1.20 16.68 18.54
N SER A 323 -0.72 17.12 17.37
CA SER A 323 -0.25 18.50 17.18
C SER A 323 -1.38 19.53 17.39
N PRO A 324 -1.16 20.59 18.19
CA PRO A 324 -2.12 21.68 18.30
C PRO A 324 -1.97 22.63 17.10
N TYR A 325 -3.04 22.84 16.34
CA TYR A 325 -3.05 23.84 15.26
C TYR A 325 -3.84 25.08 15.63
N PHE A 326 -5.15 24.92 15.84
CA PHE A 326 -6.07 25.98 16.20
C PHE A 326 -7.37 25.39 16.77
N SER A 327 -8.16 26.25 17.40
CA SER A 327 -9.50 25.96 17.90
C SER A 327 -10.53 26.74 17.09
N ARG A 328 -11.73 26.18 16.89
CA ARG A 328 -12.73 26.82 16.02
C ARG A 328 -13.72 27.75 16.74
N TRP A 329 -14.25 27.33 17.89
CA TRP A 329 -15.37 28.02 18.55
C TRP A 329 -14.92 28.87 19.75
N THR A 330 -14.54 28.24 20.86
CA THR A 330 -14.23 28.92 22.14
C THR A 330 -12.95 28.40 22.82
N GLY A 331 -12.18 27.58 22.11
CA GLY A 331 -11.05 26.82 22.68
C GLY A 331 -11.35 25.31 22.79
N ASP A 332 -12.64 24.96 22.78
CA ASP A 332 -13.21 23.66 23.18
C ASP A 332 -13.40 22.66 22.00
N GLU A 333 -13.03 23.08 20.79
CA GLU A 333 -13.08 22.28 19.56
C GLU A 333 -11.71 22.37 18.88
N GLY A 334 -10.70 21.78 19.52
CA GLY A 334 -9.35 21.67 18.97
C GLY A 334 -9.34 20.86 17.68
N ILE A 335 -8.65 21.35 16.66
CA ILE A 335 -8.51 20.62 15.39
C ILE A 335 -7.32 19.67 15.48
N GLY A 336 -7.62 18.37 15.47
CA GLY A 336 -6.65 17.30 15.28
C GLY A 336 -6.73 16.69 13.88
N LEU A 337 -5.68 15.99 13.47
CA LEU A 337 -5.61 15.28 12.19
C LEU A 337 -5.53 13.79 12.43
N SER A 338 -6.32 13.03 11.68
CA SER A 338 -6.28 11.57 11.72
C SER A 338 -5.04 11.00 11.01
N PRO A 339 -4.65 9.75 11.31
CA PRO A 339 -3.65 8.99 10.55
C PRO A 339 -3.86 8.92 9.04
N GLU A 340 -5.09 9.11 8.54
CA GLU A 340 -5.35 9.17 7.10
C GLU A 340 -4.50 10.22 6.40
N MET A 341 -4.05 11.26 7.12
CA MET A 341 -3.13 12.26 6.60
C MET A 341 -1.85 11.64 6.01
N PHE A 342 -1.31 10.57 6.61
CA PHE A 342 -0.20 9.83 6.01
C PHE A 342 -0.60 9.21 4.66
N GLY A 343 -1.75 8.56 4.61
CA GLY A 343 -2.29 7.94 3.39
C GLY A 343 -2.69 8.94 2.30
N MET A 344 -2.98 10.20 2.66
CA MET A 344 -3.29 11.28 1.72
C MET A 344 -2.03 12.02 1.23
N VAL A 345 -1.01 12.14 2.08
CA VAL A 345 0.14 13.02 1.83
C VAL A 345 1.36 12.27 1.29
N VAL A 346 1.76 11.16 1.93
CA VAL A 346 3.03 10.50 1.61
C VAL A 346 3.05 9.94 0.18
N PRO A 347 2.00 9.25 -0.31
CA PRO A 347 1.98 8.80 -1.71
C PRO A 347 2.14 9.92 -2.74
N LEU A 348 1.57 11.11 -2.48
CA LEU A 348 1.73 12.27 -3.35
C LEU A 348 3.15 12.84 -3.28
N ASP A 349 3.72 12.95 -2.08
CA ASP A 349 5.09 13.41 -1.89
C ASP A 349 6.09 12.49 -2.62
N LEU A 350 5.91 11.17 -2.52
CA LEU A 350 6.80 10.19 -3.15
C LEU A 350 6.63 10.12 -4.67
N TRP A 351 5.39 9.99 -5.18
CA TRP A 351 5.18 9.59 -6.58
C TRP A 351 4.74 10.73 -7.51
N VAL A 352 4.23 11.83 -6.96
CA VAL A 352 3.74 12.98 -7.76
C VAL A 352 4.68 14.17 -7.65
N GLU A 353 4.94 14.60 -6.43
CA GLU A 353 5.86 15.70 -6.16
C GLU A 353 7.32 15.27 -6.32
N ASN A 354 7.61 13.98 -6.09
CA ASN A 354 8.95 13.41 -6.13
C ASN A 354 9.89 14.16 -5.19
N LEU A 355 9.43 14.37 -3.95
CA LEU A 355 10.23 14.97 -2.89
C LEU A 355 11.43 14.10 -2.56
N ASN A 356 12.47 14.72 -2.01
CA ASN A 356 13.64 13.96 -1.62
C ASN A 356 13.34 13.06 -0.42
N ASN A 357 14.02 11.91 -0.37
CA ASN A 357 13.79 10.90 0.66
C ASN A 357 14.13 11.40 2.08
N GLU A 358 15.04 12.36 2.22
CA GLU A 358 15.38 12.94 3.53
C GLU A 358 14.22 13.77 4.10
N GLU A 359 13.55 14.56 3.25
CA GLU A 359 12.38 15.36 3.60
C GLU A 359 11.22 14.47 4.03
N VAL A 360 10.89 13.44 3.25
CA VAL A 360 9.82 12.50 3.60
C VAL A 360 10.16 11.69 4.85
N GLY A 361 11.43 11.32 5.01
CA GLY A 361 11.92 10.62 6.20
C GLY A 361 11.70 11.38 7.51
N ASN A 362 11.69 12.71 7.47
CA ASN A 362 11.46 13.53 8.65
C ASN A 362 10.05 13.38 9.23
N TYR A 363 9.06 13.00 8.42
CA TYR A 363 7.68 12.78 8.90
C TYR A 363 7.61 11.63 9.91
N PHE A 364 8.49 10.63 9.77
CA PHE A 364 8.50 9.45 10.60
C PHE A 364 9.35 9.59 11.88
N ARG A 365 9.79 10.81 12.19
CA ARG A 365 10.26 11.15 13.55
C ARG A 365 9.10 11.20 14.55
N GLY A 366 7.86 11.37 14.07
CA GLY A 366 6.65 11.19 14.86
C GLY A 366 6.35 9.72 15.12
N THR A 367 5.43 9.44 16.04
CA THR A 367 4.97 8.08 16.36
C THR A 367 3.64 7.78 15.67
N PRO A 368 3.33 6.51 15.35
CA PRO A 368 1.97 6.13 14.94
C PRO A 368 0.95 6.47 16.03
N HIS A 369 -0.33 6.61 15.67
CA HIS A 369 -1.41 6.86 16.65
C HIS A 369 -1.76 5.59 17.46
N GLY A 370 -1.49 4.42 16.90
CA GLY A 370 -1.81 3.12 17.49
C GLY A 370 -0.79 2.04 17.10
N LYS A 371 -0.90 0.88 17.75
CA LYS A 371 -0.13 -0.34 17.47
C LYS A 371 -0.38 -0.92 16.07
N ALA A 372 -1.52 -0.56 15.48
CA ALA A 372 -1.95 -0.97 14.15
C ALA A 372 -2.38 0.24 13.30
N ASP A 373 -1.63 1.34 13.37
CA ASP A 373 -1.84 2.50 12.48
C ASP A 373 -1.42 2.14 11.04
N LEU A 374 -2.40 1.66 10.26
CA LEU A 374 -2.16 1.10 8.93
C LEU A 374 -1.70 2.15 7.92
N TYR A 375 -2.14 3.39 8.05
CA TYR A 375 -1.74 4.47 7.14
C TYR A 375 -0.30 4.87 7.39
N TRP A 376 0.08 5.08 8.66
CA TRP A 376 1.45 5.38 9.03
C TRP A 376 2.39 4.24 8.60
N LEU A 377 2.03 2.98 8.90
CA LEU A 377 2.87 1.82 8.54
C LEU A 377 3.04 1.64 7.04
N THR A 378 1.94 1.75 6.28
CA THR A 378 1.99 1.66 4.82
C THR A 378 2.91 2.74 4.24
N SER A 379 2.72 4.00 4.67
CA SER A 379 3.53 5.12 4.21
C SER A 379 5.01 4.99 4.61
N TYR A 380 5.29 4.47 5.79
CA TYR A 380 6.66 4.24 6.26
C TYR A 380 7.38 3.21 5.37
N VAL A 381 6.70 2.10 5.05
CA VAL A 381 7.28 1.07 4.18
C VAL A 381 7.45 1.58 2.75
N GLN A 382 6.47 2.34 2.22
CA GLN A 382 6.58 2.97 0.91
C GLN A 382 7.79 3.90 0.82
N TRP A 383 8.01 4.73 1.85
CA TRP A 383 9.19 5.59 1.93
C TRP A 383 10.49 4.79 2.01
N LEU A 384 10.55 3.70 2.80
CA LEU A 384 11.73 2.84 2.84
C LEU A 384 12.06 2.26 1.47
N GLU A 385 11.05 1.80 0.73
CA GLU A 385 11.27 1.29 -0.63
C GLU A 385 11.71 2.38 -1.62
N ASP A 386 11.23 3.61 -1.43
CA ASP A 386 11.60 4.76 -2.26
C ASP A 386 13.08 5.14 -2.15
N GLN A 387 13.77 4.71 -1.09
CA GLN A 387 15.21 4.90 -0.94
C GLN A 387 16.03 4.09 -1.95
N PHE A 388 15.44 3.04 -2.53
CA PHE A 388 16.11 2.20 -3.49
C PHE A 388 15.82 2.66 -4.93
N PRO A 389 16.81 2.50 -5.84
CA PRO A 389 16.54 2.62 -7.27
C PRO A 389 15.38 1.72 -7.66
N ASN A 390 14.49 2.23 -8.50
CA ASN A 390 13.28 1.55 -8.93
C ASN A 390 13.12 1.66 -10.43
N GLU A 391 12.39 0.70 -10.97
CA GLU A 391 12.03 0.61 -12.38
C GLU A 391 10.54 0.31 -12.52
N TRP A 392 10.01 0.66 -13.69
CA TRP A 392 8.66 0.29 -14.08
C TRP A 392 8.74 -1.00 -14.88
N VAL A 393 8.11 -2.06 -14.38
CA VAL A 393 8.12 -3.39 -14.99
C VAL A 393 6.72 -3.84 -15.36
N ASP A 394 6.58 -4.51 -16.49
CA ASP A 394 5.34 -5.20 -16.83
C ASP A 394 5.17 -6.42 -15.91
N VAL A 395 4.13 -6.39 -15.08
CA VAL A 395 3.85 -7.43 -14.07
C VAL A 395 3.46 -8.78 -14.67
N ARG A 396 3.09 -8.82 -15.95
CA ARG A 396 2.77 -10.07 -16.66
C ARG A 396 4.03 -10.87 -17.00
N GLN A 397 5.14 -10.16 -17.14
CA GLN A 397 6.43 -10.73 -17.55
C GLN A 397 7.43 -10.81 -16.39
N THR A 398 7.15 -10.08 -15.30
CA THR A 398 8.10 -9.91 -14.20
C THR A 398 7.49 -10.36 -12.90
N THR A 399 8.07 -11.39 -12.28
CA THR A 399 7.74 -11.75 -10.89
C THR A 399 8.37 -10.74 -9.92
N PHE A 400 7.72 -10.51 -8.78
CA PHE A 400 8.19 -9.49 -7.84
C PHE A 400 9.55 -9.87 -7.23
N LEU A 401 9.64 -11.00 -6.55
CA LEU A 401 10.88 -11.64 -6.11
C LEU A 401 10.67 -13.15 -6.16
N SER A 402 11.57 -13.90 -6.81
CA SER A 402 11.67 -15.33 -6.50
C SER A 402 12.06 -15.44 -5.03
N SER A 403 11.45 -16.37 -4.29
CA SER A 403 11.73 -16.54 -2.87
C SER A 403 13.25 -16.56 -2.65
N ALA A 404 13.73 -16.01 -1.54
CA ALA A 404 15.17 -16.06 -1.21
C ALA A 404 15.70 -17.51 -1.06
N ILE A 405 14.81 -18.51 -1.10
CA ILE A 405 15.11 -19.94 -1.17
C ILE A 405 15.36 -20.40 -2.63
N ASP A 406 14.73 -19.76 -3.63
CA ASP A 406 14.91 -20.05 -5.05
C ASP A 406 15.96 -19.16 -5.72
N ALA A 407 16.42 -18.09 -5.05
CA ALA A 407 17.53 -17.26 -5.50
C ALA A 407 18.90 -17.85 -5.12
N ILE A 408 19.11 -19.15 -5.35
CA ILE A 408 20.40 -19.59 -5.89
C ILE A 408 20.28 -19.26 -7.37
N SER A 409 20.77 -18.09 -7.77
CA SER A 409 20.78 -17.74 -9.19
C SER A 409 21.47 -18.85 -9.97
N ASN A 410 20.74 -19.36 -10.95
CA ASN A 410 21.17 -20.35 -11.91
C ASN A 410 22.31 -19.80 -12.78
N GLU A 411 23.53 -19.77 -12.24
CA GLU A 411 24.72 -19.96 -13.06
C GLU A 411 25.25 -21.40 -12.92
N ASN A 412 24.38 -22.41 -12.78
CA ASN A 412 24.64 -23.87 -12.92
C ASN A 412 25.89 -24.48 -12.26
N LYS A 413 26.61 -23.74 -11.42
CA LYS A 413 28.00 -24.05 -11.06
C LYS A 413 28.34 -23.62 -9.64
N LEU A 414 27.36 -23.25 -8.81
CA LEU A 414 27.57 -22.92 -7.41
C LEU A 414 26.40 -23.47 -6.57
N SER A 415 26.67 -24.22 -5.52
CA SER A 415 25.66 -24.64 -4.53
C SER A 415 26.15 -24.40 -3.11
N LEU A 416 25.21 -24.10 -2.23
CA LEU A 416 25.44 -23.78 -0.83
C LEU A 416 24.70 -24.81 0.02
N ASP A 417 25.40 -25.38 0.99
CA ASP A 417 24.87 -26.39 1.90
C ASP A 417 25.15 -25.90 3.34
N PRO A 418 24.20 -25.15 3.93
CA PRO A 418 24.34 -24.67 5.30
C PRO A 418 24.18 -25.83 6.28
N ASN A 419 25.08 -25.93 7.26
CA ASN A 419 24.90 -26.88 8.36
C ASN A 419 23.70 -26.44 9.23
N PRO A 420 22.79 -27.35 9.64
CA PRO A 420 21.66 -27.04 10.54
C PRO A 420 22.03 -26.32 11.86
N ALA A 421 23.29 -26.33 12.28
CA ALA A 421 23.78 -25.56 13.43
C ALA A 421 24.17 -24.10 13.12
N SER A 422 24.06 -23.61 11.88
CA SER A 422 24.43 -22.25 11.42
C SER A 422 25.90 -21.82 11.67
N GLN A 423 26.79 -22.77 11.93
CA GLN A 423 28.20 -22.50 12.22
C GLN A 423 29.10 -22.58 10.97
N LEU A 424 28.66 -23.37 9.98
CA LEU A 424 29.43 -23.68 8.78
C LEU A 424 28.55 -23.53 7.53
N VAL A 425 29.14 -22.96 6.49
CA VAL A 425 28.57 -22.92 5.14
C VAL A 425 29.50 -23.68 4.21
N THR A 426 28.98 -24.74 3.59
CA THR A 426 29.73 -25.45 2.55
C THR A 426 29.39 -24.86 1.20
N LEU A 427 30.38 -24.23 0.58
CA LEU A 427 30.33 -23.76 -0.79
C LEU A 427 30.80 -24.87 -1.73
N LYS A 428 30.05 -25.17 -2.78
CA LYS A 428 30.46 -26.10 -3.84
C LYS A 428 30.36 -25.38 -5.17
N TRP A 429 31.32 -25.58 -6.07
CA TRP A 429 31.27 -25.06 -7.42
C TRP A 429 31.71 -26.09 -8.46
N ASP A 430 31.36 -25.83 -9.73
CA ASP A 430 31.75 -26.67 -10.86
C ASP A 430 33.28 -26.78 -10.94
N LYS A 431 33.79 -28.01 -10.91
CA LYS A 431 35.22 -28.33 -10.96
C LYS A 431 35.90 -27.85 -12.25
N THR A 432 35.14 -27.49 -13.28
CA THR A 432 35.68 -26.88 -14.50
C THR A 432 36.05 -25.40 -14.33
N ILE A 433 35.61 -24.73 -13.25
CA ILE A 433 35.99 -23.34 -12.94
C ILE A 433 37.24 -23.35 -12.05
N SER A 434 38.30 -22.72 -12.54
CA SER A 434 39.47 -22.40 -11.71
C SER A 434 39.17 -21.18 -10.84
N VAL A 435 39.42 -21.28 -9.54
CA VAL A 435 39.20 -20.23 -8.54
C VAL A 435 40.48 -20.07 -7.73
N ASP A 436 40.98 -18.85 -7.61
CA ASP A 436 42.15 -18.51 -6.78
C ASP A 436 41.72 -17.92 -5.43
N GLN A 437 40.59 -17.20 -5.41
CA GLN A 437 40.08 -16.55 -4.21
C GLN A 437 38.55 -16.61 -4.13
N ILE A 438 38.04 -16.70 -2.90
CA ILE A 438 36.65 -16.46 -2.57
C ILE A 438 36.60 -15.21 -1.71
N LEU A 439 35.85 -14.22 -2.14
CA LEU A 439 35.62 -12.98 -1.43
C LEU A 439 34.21 -13.02 -0.86
N ILE A 440 34.04 -12.55 0.38
CA ILE A 440 32.76 -12.55 1.08
C ILE A 440 32.51 -11.18 1.68
N TRP A 441 31.38 -10.57 1.35
CA TRP A 441 30.96 -9.26 1.83
C TRP A 441 29.69 -9.39 2.65
N ASP A 442 29.51 -8.52 3.64
CA ASP A 442 28.24 -8.38 4.34
C ASP A 442 27.23 -7.55 3.53
N SER A 443 26.01 -7.42 4.05
CA SER A 443 24.94 -6.62 3.47
C SER A 443 25.26 -5.12 3.35
N GLY A 444 26.30 -4.62 4.01
CA GLY A 444 26.81 -3.26 3.89
C GLY A 444 27.90 -3.11 2.83
N GLN A 445 28.12 -4.12 1.99
CA GLN A 445 29.22 -4.22 1.01
C GLN A 445 30.61 -4.15 1.64
N LYS A 446 30.73 -4.39 2.95
CA LYS A 446 32.04 -4.46 3.60
C LYS A 446 32.61 -5.85 3.39
N LEU A 447 33.86 -5.94 2.94
CA LEU A 447 34.56 -7.22 2.81
C LEU A 447 34.78 -7.83 4.20
N VAL A 448 34.16 -8.98 4.44
CA VAL A 448 34.19 -9.72 5.71
C VAL A 448 35.32 -10.74 5.70
N LYS A 449 35.53 -11.41 4.55
CA LYS A 449 36.50 -12.50 4.44
C LYS A 449 37.05 -12.65 3.03
N THR A 450 38.33 -12.99 2.96
CA THR A 450 39.00 -13.50 1.77
C THR A 450 39.53 -14.90 2.07
N ILE A 451 39.29 -15.84 1.17
CA ILE A 451 39.75 -17.23 1.27
C ILE A 451 40.57 -17.52 0.03
N SER A 452 41.86 -17.80 0.19
CA SER A 452 42.69 -18.29 -0.91
C SER A 452 42.39 -19.76 -1.16
N VAL A 453 42.11 -20.10 -2.41
CA VAL A 453 41.86 -21.48 -2.84
C VAL A 453 43.16 -22.03 -3.42
N ILE A 454 43.81 -22.93 -2.70
CA ILE A 454 45.05 -23.59 -3.12
C ILE A 454 44.70 -25.05 -3.41
N ASP A 455 44.67 -25.44 -4.68
CA ASP A 455 44.60 -26.84 -5.17
C ASP A 455 43.38 -27.70 -4.79
N TYR A 456 42.21 -27.12 -4.45
CA TYR A 456 41.00 -27.88 -4.08
C TYR A 456 39.93 -27.95 -5.19
N PRO A 457 39.26 -29.12 -5.38
CA PRO A 457 38.28 -29.31 -6.44
C PRO A 457 36.88 -28.88 -5.99
N GLY A 458 36.49 -27.65 -6.32
CA GLY A 458 35.07 -27.27 -6.36
C GLY A 458 34.35 -27.23 -5.01
N ILE A 459 35.05 -27.18 -3.86
CA ILE A 459 34.42 -27.11 -2.53
C ILE A 459 35.25 -26.24 -1.58
N ALA A 460 34.59 -25.39 -0.79
CA ALA A 460 35.17 -24.65 0.33
C ALA A 460 34.22 -24.67 1.54
N VAL A 461 34.76 -24.80 2.74
CA VAL A 461 33.97 -24.75 3.98
C VAL A 461 34.30 -23.46 4.71
N ILE A 462 33.27 -22.67 5.00
CA ILE A 462 33.38 -21.33 5.59
C ILE A 462 32.84 -21.39 7.01
N GLN A 463 33.67 -21.03 7.99
CA GLN A 463 33.23 -20.85 9.37
C GLN A 463 32.61 -19.47 9.52
N VAL A 464 31.33 -19.43 9.89
CA VAL A 464 30.57 -18.19 10.01
C VAL A 464 30.07 -17.93 11.44
N GLU A 465 30.43 -18.76 12.42
CA GLU A 465 29.94 -18.70 13.82
C GLU A 465 29.99 -17.29 14.45
N ASN A 466 31.06 -16.52 14.20
CA ASN A 466 31.24 -15.20 14.80
C ASN A 466 30.71 -14.03 13.95
N TRP A 467 30.09 -14.32 12.82
CA TRP A 467 29.55 -13.30 11.93
C TRP A 467 28.22 -12.76 12.48
N LEU A 468 27.81 -11.57 12.10
CA LEU A 468 26.50 -11.06 12.50
C LEU A 468 25.39 -11.80 11.73
N PRO A 469 24.19 -11.97 12.29
CA PRO A 469 23.04 -12.40 11.50
C PRO A 469 22.81 -11.44 10.33
N GLY A 470 22.57 -11.97 9.13
CA GLY A 470 22.43 -11.15 7.93
C GLY A 470 22.82 -11.85 6.65
N TRP A 471 22.71 -11.11 5.54
CA TRP A 471 23.10 -11.58 4.20
C TRP A 471 24.59 -11.43 3.98
N TYR A 472 25.14 -12.41 3.27
CA TYR A 472 26.52 -12.42 2.82
C TYR A 472 26.56 -12.69 1.33
N HIS A 473 27.24 -11.81 0.59
CA HIS A 473 27.55 -11.99 -0.82
C HIS A 473 28.89 -12.71 -0.94
N LEU A 474 28.99 -13.66 -1.85
CA LEU A 474 30.24 -14.34 -2.15
C LEU A 474 30.58 -14.18 -3.64
N THR A 475 31.87 -14.07 -3.92
CA THR A 475 32.38 -13.98 -5.29
C THR A 475 33.59 -14.88 -5.42
N LEU A 476 33.56 -15.72 -6.45
CA LEU A 476 34.68 -16.54 -6.89
C LEU A 476 35.54 -15.72 -7.84
N MET A 477 36.84 -15.65 -7.57
CA MET A 477 37.80 -14.88 -8.35
C MET A 477 38.88 -15.78 -8.95
N LYS A 478 39.26 -15.53 -10.20
CA LYS A 478 40.43 -16.09 -10.88
C LYS A 478 41.22 -14.95 -11.49
N GLU A 479 42.51 -14.81 -11.14
CA GLU A 479 43.36 -13.76 -11.70
C GLU A 479 42.74 -12.34 -11.63
N SER A 480 42.03 -12.04 -10.54
CA SER A 480 41.27 -10.80 -10.33
C SER A 480 40.01 -10.60 -11.17
N ILE A 481 39.54 -11.64 -11.88
CA ILE A 481 38.28 -11.66 -12.63
C ILE A 481 37.23 -12.46 -11.85
N THR A 482 36.01 -11.94 -11.76
CA THR A 482 34.87 -12.67 -11.21
C THR A 482 34.48 -13.83 -12.13
N VAL A 483 34.51 -15.05 -11.62
CA VAL A 483 34.15 -16.28 -12.35
C VAL A 483 32.89 -16.96 -11.81
N GLY A 484 32.30 -16.40 -10.76
CA GLY A 484 31.01 -16.83 -10.20
C GLY A 484 30.65 -16.00 -8.97
N SER A 485 29.37 -15.95 -8.63
CA SER A 485 28.89 -15.27 -7.43
C SER A 485 27.71 -16.02 -6.80
N GLY A 486 27.44 -15.75 -5.54
CA GLY A 486 26.35 -16.36 -4.80
C GLY A 486 26.03 -15.60 -3.52
N LYS A 487 24.97 -16.00 -2.83
CA LYS A 487 24.54 -15.37 -1.58
C LYS A 487 24.08 -16.41 -0.57
N PHE A 488 24.34 -16.15 0.71
CA PHE A 488 23.79 -16.95 1.80
C PHE A 488 23.36 -16.07 2.96
N ILE A 489 22.39 -16.54 3.74
CA ILE A 489 21.95 -15.88 4.97
C ILE A 489 22.54 -16.61 6.17
N LYS A 490 23.10 -15.85 7.10
CA LYS A 490 23.36 -16.32 8.45
C LYS A 490 22.17 -15.96 9.33
N MET A 491 21.51 -16.97 9.88
CA MET A 491 20.43 -16.81 10.87
C MET A 491 20.94 -16.39 12.24
#